data_AF-A0A934F2G5-F1
#
_entry.id   AF-A0A934F2G5-F1
#
_cell.length_a   1.000
_cell.length_b   1.000
_cell.length_c   1.000
_cell.angle_alpha   90.00
_cell.angle_beta   90.00
_cell.angle_gamma   90.00
#
_symmetry.space_group_name_H-M   'P 1'
#
loop_
_entity.id
_entity.type
_entity.pdbx_description
1 polymer ?
#
loop_
_entity_poly.entity_id
_entity_poly.type
_entity_poly.pdbx_seq_one_letter_code
_entity_poly.pdbx_strand_id
1 'polypeptide(L)' 'MAEGYCVKCKAKKEIVEAKEVTMKNGRKALQGKCPTCGTGMFKILGKS' A
#
# COMPACT_ATOMS: atom_id res chain seq x y z
N MET A 1 -4.37 -6.29 -9.18
CA MET A 1 -4.49 -5.14 -8.26
C MET A 1 -3.40 -5.19 -7.20
N ALA A 2 -2.97 -4.05 -6.65
CA ALA A 2 -1.98 -4.02 -5.58
C ALA A 2 -2.62 -4.43 -4.25
N GLU A 3 -2.35 -5.65 -3.77
CA GLU A 3 -2.85 -6.12 -2.48
C GLU A 3 -1.91 -5.71 -1.34
N GLY A 4 -2.48 -5.17 -0.26
CA GLY A 4 -1.79 -4.72 0.94
C GLY A 4 -2.39 -5.35 2.19
N TYR A 5 -1.61 -5.44 3.26
CA TYR A 5 -2.12 -5.88 4.55
C TYR A 5 -2.62 -4.67 5.35
N CYS A 6 -3.90 -4.68 5.69
CA CYS A 6 -4.47 -3.63 6.53
C CYS A 6 -4.31 -4.00 7.99
N VAL A 7 -3.50 -3.24 8.74
CA VAL A 7 -3.28 -3.49 10.17
C VAL A 7 -4.54 -3.29 11.03
N LYS A 8 -5.47 -2.41 10.61
CA LYS A 8 -6.76 -2.26 11.30
C LYS A 8 -7.69 -3.44 11.06
N CYS A 9 -7.82 -3.89 9.81
CA CYS A 9 -8.67 -5.03 9.48
C CYS A 9 -8.00 -6.38 9.76
N LYS A 10 -6.69 -6.38 10.09
CA LYS A 10 -5.83 -7.57 10.24
C LYS A 10 -6.01 -8.58 9.10
N ALA A 11 -6.20 -8.06 7.89
CA ALA A 11 -6.53 -8.84 6.71
C ALA A 11 -5.81 -8.27 5.48
N LYS A 12 -5.53 -9.16 4.52
CA LYS A 12 -5.08 -8.76 3.19
C LYS A 12 -6.27 -8.18 2.43
N LYS A 13 -6.10 -6.99 1.90
CA LYS A 13 -7.12 -6.21 1.19
C LYS A 13 -6.48 -5.57 -0.04
N GLU A 14 -7.29 -5.29 -1.04
CA GLU A 14 -6.83 -4.47 -2.16
C GLU A 14 -6.56 -3.04 -1.69
N ILE A 15 -5.48 -2.45 -2.20
CA ILE A 15 -5.16 -1.04 -1.97
C ILE A 15 -5.93 -0.23 -3.00
N VAL A 16 -6.89 0.57 -2.54
CA VAL A 16 -7.58 1.55 -3.39
C VAL A 16 -6.78 2.86 -3.45
N GLU A 17 -6.97 3.63 -4.52
CA GLU A 17 -6.21 4.86 -4.78
C GLU A 17 -4.68 4.61 -4.73
N ALA A 18 -4.27 3.45 -5.24
CA ALA A 18 -2.91 2.98 -5.27
C ALA A 18 -2.06 3.89 -6.19
N LYS A 19 -1.11 4.62 -5.60
CA LYS A 19 -0.17 5.53 -6.25
C LYS A 19 1.26 5.08 -6.00
N GLU A 20 2.06 5.03 -7.05
CA GLU A 20 3.48 4.78 -6.92
C GLU A 20 4.18 6.03 -6.39
N VAL A 21 4.89 5.87 -5.28
CA VAL A 21 5.70 6.89 -4.63
C VAL A 21 7.12 6.37 -4.47
N THR A 22 8.10 7.19 -4.81
CA THR A 22 9.50 6.86 -4.55
C THR A 22 9.85 7.39 -3.17
N MET A 23 10.18 6.50 -2.25
CA MET A 23 10.60 6.88 -0.91
C MET A 23 11.99 7.56 -0.95
N LYS A 24 12.30 8.35 0.08
CA LYS A 24 13.59 9.06 0.21
C LYS A 24 14.82 8.13 0.19
N ASN A 25 14.64 6.85 0.45
CA ASN A 25 15.68 5.81 0.39
C ASN A 25 15.86 5.20 -1.02
N GLY A 26 15.24 5.78 -2.06
CA GLY A 26 15.32 5.31 -3.45
C GLY A 26 14.51 4.05 -3.74
N ARG A 27 13.68 3.57 -2.79
CA ARG A 27 12.80 2.41 -2.99
C ARG A 27 11.46 2.87 -3.52
N LYS A 28 10.92 2.15 -4.51
CA LYS A 28 9.55 2.34 -4.96
C LYS A 28 8.60 1.75 -3.93
N ALA A 29 7.53 2.46 -3.64
CA ALA A 29 6.45 2.00 -2.81
C ALA A 29 5.13 2.38 -3.47
N LEU A 30 4.10 1.62 -3.16
CA LEU A 30 2.74 1.81 -3.62
C LEU A 30 1.96 2.29 -2.40
N GLN A 31 1.60 3.56 -2.39
CA GLN A 31 0.79 4.19 -1.35
C GLN A 31 -0.67 4.20 -1.79
N GLY A 32 -1.58 3.82 -0.92
CA GLY A 32 -3.01 4.00 -1.14
C GLY A 32 -3.79 3.85 0.15
N LYS A 33 -5.04 3.40 0.07
CA LYS A 33 -5.95 3.31 1.22
C LYS A 33 -6.65 1.95 1.29
N CYS A 34 -7.14 1.64 2.47
CA CYS A 34 -8.02 0.50 2.69
C CYS A 34 -9.46 0.83 2.25
N PRO A 35 -10.10 0.02 1.39
CA PRO A 35 -11.49 0.25 0.98
C PRO A 35 -12.48 0.07 2.14
N THR A 36 -12.08 -0.65 3.20
CA THR A 36 -12.99 -1.00 4.31
C THR A 36 -12.92 -0.01 5.46
N CYS A 37 -11.72 0.46 5.82
CA CYS A 37 -11.51 1.32 6.99
C CYS A 37 -10.85 2.66 6.66
N GLY A 38 -10.61 2.96 5.38
CA GLY A 38 -10.00 4.20 4.89
C GLY A 38 -8.54 4.43 5.31
N THR A 39 -7.94 3.50 6.06
CA THR A 39 -6.59 3.66 6.60
C THR A 39 -5.56 3.62 5.49
N GLY A 40 -4.60 4.55 5.53
CA GLY A 40 -3.49 4.59 4.58
C GLY A 40 -2.68 3.29 4.64
N MET A 41 -2.48 2.68 3.49
CA MET A 41 -1.70 1.46 3.32
C MET A 41 -0.53 1.74 2.38
N PHE A 42 0.61 1.10 2.67
CA PHE A 42 1.82 1.21 1.88
C PHE A 42 2.32 -0.20 1.56
N LYS A 43 2.57 -0.47 0.28
CA LYS A 43 3.20 -1.70 -0.21
C LYS A 43 4.54 -1.35 -0.82
N ILE A 44 5.63 -1.79 -0.21
CA ILE A 44 6.96 -1.56 -0.78
C ILE A 44 7.09 -2.43 -2.03
N LEU A 45 7.29 -1.81 -3.19
CA LEU A 45 7.63 -2.49 -4.43
C LEU A 45 9.14 -2.72 -4.36
N GLY A 46 9.54 -3.94 -4.01
CA GLY A 46 10.95 -4.31 -3.95
C GLY A 46 11.68 -3.95 -5.26
N LYS A 47 12.97 -3.64 -5.16
CA LYS A 47 13.84 -3.56 -6.34
C LYS A 47 13.87 -4.94 -6.99
N SER A 48 13.38 -5.03 -8.23
CA SER A 48 13.93 -5.97 -9.20
C SER A 48 15.29 -5.45 -9.65
#